data_AF-A0A914LK87-F1
#
_entry.id   AF-A0A914LK87-F1
#
_cell.length_a   1.000
_cell.length_b   1.000
_cell.length_c   1.000
_cell.angle_alpha   90.00
_cell.angle_beta   90.00
_cell.angle_gamma   90.00
#
_symmetry.space_group_name_H-M   'P 1'
#
loop_
_entity.id
_entity.type
_entity.pdbx_description
1 polymer ?
#
loop_
_entity_poly.entity_id
_entity_poly.type
_entity_poly.pdbx_seq_one_letter_code
_entity_poly.pdbx_strand_id
1 'polypeptide(L)'
;MFEKIFFLLIILLNFKLNNSIIIQTSYGNLEGFIYKLENGKSVNVFLGIPFAEKPIGILRFETNQYIMLAVGNIAILLIRMFEMDSDFMTA
;
A
#
# COMPACT_ATOMS: atom_id res chain seq x y z
N MET A 1 -13.36 30.24 29.85
CA MET A 1 -13.45 28.76 29.96
C MET A 1 -14.28 28.16 28.82
N PHE A 2 -15.41 28.76 28.44
CA PHE A 2 -16.30 28.33 27.34
C PHE A 2 -15.65 28.29 25.95
N GLU A 3 -14.81 29.25 25.61
CA GLU A 3 -14.19 29.33 24.27
C GLU A 3 -13.30 28.13 23.95
N LYS A 4 -12.58 27.61 24.95
CA LYS A 4 -11.73 26.41 24.80
C LYS A 4 -12.57 25.15 24.57
N ILE A 5 -13.77 25.09 25.15
CA ILE A 5 -14.70 23.96 24.97
C ILE A 5 -15.25 23.97 23.55
N PHE A 6 -15.57 25.14 23.00
CA PHE A 6 -16.02 25.27 21.61
C PHE A 6 -14.92 24.82 20.62
N PHE A 7 -13.69 25.25 20.85
CA PHE A 7 -12.53 24.83 20.06
C PHE A 7 -12.31 23.31 20.14
N LEU A 8 -12.43 22.72 21.33
CA LEU A 8 -12.33 21.27 21.53
C LEU A 8 -13.45 20.52 20.80
N LEU A 9 -14.68 21.07 20.82
CA LEU A 9 -15.83 20.48 20.13
C LEU A 9 -15.63 20.47 18.62
N ILE A 10 -15.10 21.56 18.04
CA ILE A 10 -14.76 21.63 16.61
C ILE A 10 -13.71 20.58 16.25
N ILE A 11 -12.66 20.42 17.06
CA ILE A 11 -11.61 19.41 16.82
C ILE A 11 -12.20 18.00 16.83
N LEU A 12 -13.07 17.69 17.79
CA LEU A 12 -13.73 16.38 17.90
C LEU A 12 -14.70 16.11 16.74
N LEU A 13 -15.42 17.13 16.28
CA LEU A 13 -16.36 17.00 15.14
C LEU A 13 -15.66 16.75 13.81
N ASN A 14 -14.39 17.14 13.66
CA ASN A 14 -13.59 16.90 12.47
C ASN A 14 -12.83 15.56 12.51
N PHE A 15 -12.97 14.78 13.59
CA PHE A 15 -12.29 13.49 13.70
C PHE A 15 -12.95 12.47 12.77
N LYS A 16 -12.31 12.21 11.64
CA LYS A 16 -12.77 11.21 10.67
C LYS A 16 -12.20 9.85 11.06
N LEU A 17 -13.07 8.88 11.34
CA LEU A 17 -12.67 7.48 11.49
C LEU A 17 -12.24 6.96 10.12
N ASN A 18 -10.95 6.68 9.97
CA ASN A 18 -10.44 5.99 8.79
C ASN A 18 -10.70 4.49 8.98
N ASN A 19 -11.51 3.91 8.11
CA ASN A 19 -11.69 2.46 8.07
C ASN A 19 -10.41 1.82 7.51
N SER A 20 -9.52 1.41 8.40
CA SER A 20 -8.34 0.61 8.07
C SER A 20 -8.73 -0.86 7.88
N ILE A 21 -8.16 -1.51 6.87
CA ILE A 21 -8.24 -2.96 6.68
C ILE A 21 -6.94 -3.58 7.20
N ILE A 22 -7.04 -4.61 8.03
CA ILE A 22 -5.88 -5.39 8.49
C ILE A 22 -5.99 -6.81 7.91
N ILE A 23 -4.94 -7.27 7.25
CA ILE A 23 -4.82 -8.66 6.79
C ILE A 23 -3.57 -9.31 7.38
N GLN A 24 -3.64 -10.61 7.65
CA GLN A 24 -2.50 -11.39 8.14
C GLN A 24 -1.79 -12.08 6.96
N THR A 25 -0.47 -11.98 6.92
CA THR A 25 0.39 -12.67 5.93
C THR A 25 1.44 -13.52 6.65
N SER A 26 2.18 -14.35 5.90
CA SER A 26 3.32 -15.09 6.43
C SER A 26 4.45 -14.20 6.96
N TYR A 27 4.49 -12.93 6.55
CA TYR A 27 5.51 -11.95 6.94
C TYR A 27 5.00 -10.94 7.99
N GLY A 28 3.77 -11.10 8.47
CA GLY A 28 3.14 -10.22 9.46
C GLY A 28 1.84 -9.59 8.98
N ASN A 29 1.31 -8.66 9.79
CA ASN A 29 0.06 -7.97 9.50
C ASN A 29 0.31 -6.80 8.55
N LEU A 30 -0.56 -6.64 7.55
CA LEU A 30 -0.57 -5.52 6.63
C LEU A 30 -1.80 -4.66 6.90
N GLU A 31 -1.58 -3.35 6.97
CA GLU A 31 -2.62 -2.35 7.05
C GLU A 31 -2.84 -1.72 5.67
N GLY A 32 -4.11 -1.56 5.29
CA GLY A 32 -4.55 -0.98 4.04
C GLY A 32 -5.85 -0.21 4.18
N PHE A 33 -6.42 0.21 3.05
CA PHE A 33 -7.65 1.00 3.00
C PHE A 33 -8.49 0.63 1.78
N ILE A 34 -9.78 1.00 1.82
CA ILE A 34 -10.68 0.84 0.67
C ILE A 34 -10.58 2.06 -0.22
N TYR A 35 -10.30 1.86 -1.50
CA TYR A 35 -10.36 2.89 -2.52
C TYR A 35 -11.60 2.69 -3.41
N LYS A 36 -12.37 3.77 -3.60
CA LYS A 36 -13.54 3.77 -4.50
C LYS A 36 -13.10 4.25 -5.89
N LEU A 37 -13.36 3.41 -6.88
CA LEU A 37 -13.15 3.70 -8.30
C LEU A 37 -14.31 4.54 -8.86
N GLU A 38 -14.05 5.24 -9.96
CA GLU A 38 -15.04 6.10 -10.63
C GLU A 38 -16.27 5.32 -11.14
N ASN A 39 -16.07 4.05 -11.49
CA ASN A 39 -17.15 3.15 -11.92
C ASN A 39 -18.00 2.59 -10.75
N GLY A 40 -17.84 3.13 -9.55
CA GLY A 40 -18.59 2.72 -8.35
C GLY A 40 -18.07 1.45 -7.67
N LYS A 41 -17.06 0.76 -8.24
CA LYS A 41 -16.44 -0.40 -7.60
C LYS A 41 -15.49 0.05 -6.48
N SER A 42 -15.24 -0.85 -5.53
CA SER A 42 -14.29 -0.62 -4.44
C SER A 42 -13.19 -1.68 -4.46
N VAL A 43 -11.97 -1.29 -4.12
CA VAL A 43 -10.81 -2.18 -4.06
C VAL A 43 -10.06 -1.98 -2.74
N ASN A 44 -9.45 -3.05 -2.23
CA ASN A 44 -8.58 -2.98 -1.07
C ASN A 44 -7.17 -2.62 -1.54
N VAL A 45 -6.58 -1.58 -0.95
CA VAL A 45 -5.28 -1.03 -1.34
C VAL A 45 -4.31 -1.18 -0.18
N PHE A 46 -3.15 -1.77 -0.46
CA PHE A 46 -2.03 -1.91 0.47
C PHE A 46 -0.77 -1.37 -0.23
N LEU A 47 -0.10 -0.40 0.38
CA LEU A 47 1.04 0.31 -0.22
C LEU A 47 2.31 0.13 0.61
N GLY A 48 3.47 0.24 -0.04
CA GLY A 48 4.77 0.23 0.64
C GLY A 48 5.15 -1.12 1.25
N ILE A 49 4.51 -2.21 0.84
CA ILE A 49 4.86 -3.56 1.31
C ILE A 49 6.26 -3.90 0.81
N PRO A 50 7.23 -4.14 1.71
CA PRO A 50 8.56 -4.57 1.30
C PRO A 50 8.47 -5.98 0.70
N PHE A 51 8.95 -6.12 -0.53
CA PHE A 51 8.98 -7.42 -1.24
C PHE A 51 10.37 -8.07 -1.24
N ALA A 52 11.39 -7.34 -0.79
CA ALA A 52 12.76 -7.80 -0.72
C ALA A 52 13.55 -6.98 0.31
N GLU A 53 14.76 -7.43 0.62
CA GLU A 53 15.67 -6.71 1.51
C GLU A 53 16.14 -5.40 0.86
N LYS A 54 16.33 -4.36 1.67
CA LYS A 54 16.75 -3.05 1.19
C LYS A 54 18.16 -3.14 0.58
N PRO A 55 18.40 -2.65 -0.66
CA PRO A 55 19.70 -2.77 -1.33
C PRO A 55 20.70 -1.72 -0.81
N ILE A 56 21.11 -1.85 0.45
CA ILE A 56 22.06 -0.97 1.13
C ILE A 56 23.38 -1.69 1.44
N GLY A 57 24.47 -0.92 1.50
CA GLY A 57 25.80 -1.45 1.82
C GLY A 57 26.26 -2.47 0.77
N ILE A 58 26.65 -3.65 1.24
CA ILE A 58 27.07 -4.79 0.39
C ILE A 58 25.96 -5.30 -0.53
N LEU A 59 24.69 -5.06 -0.20
CA LEU A 59 23.54 -5.44 -1.04
C LEU A 59 23.31 -4.43 -2.18
N ARG A 60 24.04 -3.31 -2.19
CA ARG A 60 23.99 -2.38 -3.32
C ARG A 60 24.64 -3.07 -4.53
N PHE A 61 23.91 -3.12 -5.64
CA PHE A 61 24.30 -3.79 -6.89
C PHE A 61 24.20 -5.33 -6.89
N GLU A 62 23.73 -5.94 -5.80
CA GLU A 62 23.38 -7.37 -5.78
C GLU A 62 22.01 -7.61 -6.40
N THR A 63 21.86 -8.71 -7.14
CA THR A 63 20.56 -9.10 -7.70
C THR A 63 19.70 -9.66 -6.59
N ASN A 64 18.64 -8.94 -6.23
CA ASN A 64 17.72 -9.34 -5.16
C ASN A 64 16.94 -10.59 -5.59
N GLN A 65 16.87 -11.61 -4.73
CA GLN A 65 16.01 -12.78 -4.97
C GLN A 65 14.55 -12.35 -4.81
N TYR A 66 13.81 -12.28 -5.91
CA TYR A 66 12.39 -11.96 -5.90
C TYR A 66 11.60 -13.01 -5.10
N ILE A 67 11.06 -12.63 -3.94
CA ILE A 67 10.05 -13.43 -3.23
C ILE A 67 8.71 -13.11 -3.87
N MET A 68 8.20 -14.03 -4.69
CA MET A 68 6.90 -13.91 -5.33
C MET A 68 5.79 -14.06 -4.27
N LEU A 69 5.39 -12.94 -3.66
CA LEU A 69 4.16 -12.87 -2.87
C LEU A 69 2.94 -12.77 -3.81
N ALA A 70 2.71 -13.84 -4.57
CA ALA A 70 1.46 -14.07 -5.26
C ALA A 70 0.52 -14.84 -4.32
N VAL A 71 -0.01 -14.17 -3.30
CA VAL A 71 -1.13 -14.71 -2.51
C VAL A 71 -2.43 -14.16 -3.11
N GLY A 72 -3.35 -15.08 -3.35
CA GLY A 72 -4.59 -14.95 -4.12
C GLY A 72 -5.36 -13.63 -3.99
N ASN A 73 -5.96 -13.24 -5.11
CA ASN A 73 -6.99 -12.20 -5.27
C ASN A 73 -6.65 -10.75 -4.88
N ILE A 74 -5.40 -10.42 -4.49
CA ILE A 74 -4.97 -9.02 -4.23
C ILE A 74 -3.92 -8.59 -5.27
N ALA A 75 -4.23 -8.75 -6.56
CA ALA A 75 -3.35 -8.34 -7.65
C ALA A 75 -3.93 -7.14 -8.39
N ILE A 76 -3.79 -5.94 -7.83
CA ILE A 76 -3.92 -4.69 -8.61
C ILE A 76 -2.84 -3.72 -8.13
N LEU A 77 -1.58 -3.97 -8.50
CA LEU A 77 -0.63 -2.89 -8.81
C LEU A 77 0.67 -3.44 -9.45
N LEU A 78 1.06 -4.69 -9.20
CA LEU A 78 2.36 -5.21 -9.63
C LEU A 78 2.43 -5.73 -11.07
N ILE A 79 1.31 -6.07 -11.72
CA ILE A 79 1.34 -6.64 -13.09
C ILE A 79 1.67 -5.58 -14.14
N ARG A 80 1.34 -4.30 -13.91
CA ARG A 80 1.55 -3.25 -14.93
C ARG A 80 2.97 -2.68 -15.00
N MET A 81 3.84 -3.00 -14.02
CA MET A 81 5.24 -2.57 -14.04
C MET A 81 6.17 -3.57 -14.73
N PHE A 82 5.75 -4.82 -14.93
CA PHE A 82 6.57 -5.83 -15.60
C PHE A 82 6.32 -5.95 -17.12
N GLU A 83 5.19 -5.45 -17.63
CA GLU A 83 4.90 -5.44 -19.08
C GLU A 83 5.51 -4.26 -19.85
N MET A 84 6.21 -3.32 -19.19
CA MET A 84 6.71 -2.10 -19.84
C MET A 84 8.18 -2.18 -20.31
N ASP A 85 8.95 -3.20 -19.91
CA ASP A 85 10.38 -3.29 -20.21
C ASP A 85 10.76 -4.32 -21.29
N SER A 86 9.81 -5.07 -21.87
CA SER A 86 10.15 -6.02 -22.97
C SER A 86 10.34 -5.35 -24.32
N ASP A 87 9.77 -4.17 -24.53
CA ASP A 87 9.74 -3.51 -25.86
C ASP A 87 10.90 -2.53 -26.08
N PHE A 88 11.76 -2.32 -25.09
CA PHE A 88 12.91 -1.40 -25.17
C PHE A 88 14.28 -2.08 -25.40
N MET A 89 14.32 -3.41 -25.55
CA MET A 89 15.57 -4.17 -25.81
C MET A 89 15.69 -4.75 -27.22
N THR A 90 14.82 -4.33 -28.15
CA THR A 90 15.00 -4.56 -29.58
C THR A 90 14.97 -3.24 -30.34
N ALA A 91 16.06 -2.47 -30.27
CA ALA A 91 16.37 -1.38 -31.18
C ALA A 91 17.90 -1.19 -31.26
#